data_AF-A0A962QY16-F1
#
_entry.id   AF-A0A962QY16-F1
#
_cell.length_a   1.000
_cell.length_b   1.000
_cell.length_c   1.000
_cell.angle_alpha   90.00
_cell.angle_beta   90.00
_cell.angle_gamma   90.00
#
_symmetry.space_group_name_H-M   'P 1'
#
loop_
_entity.id
_entity.type
_entity.pdbx_description
1 polymer ?
#
loop_
_entity_poly.entity_id
_entity_poly.type
_entity_poly.pdbx_seq_one_letter_code
_entity_poly.pdbx_strand_id
1 'polypeptide(L)'
;YARYNWNALDMQMNLALIQGLWDRAEPTGYSKYIRSNRLPGTPPHEVLIQVSKADHQVTNLGAHIMARTIGGVVNLAPTIRDVWGLEVVAGRHRGSAMLEIDFGNPDPPLTNIPHWGDDMPDPHGRATELRSIGATLGSFYATGVVENPCDGPCDADDLL
;
A
#
# COMPACT_ATOMS: atom_id res chain seq x y z
N TYR A 1 -26.92 21.36 -11.82
CA TYR A 1 -25.82 21.30 -12.81
C TYR A 1 -26.10 22.06 -14.12
N ALA A 2 -27.31 22.05 -14.69
CA ALA A 2 -27.63 22.79 -15.93
C ALA A 2 -27.66 24.34 -15.84
N ARG A 3 -27.50 24.94 -14.65
CA ARG A 3 -27.60 26.40 -14.45
C ARG A 3 -26.30 27.19 -14.68
N TYR A 4 -25.18 26.51 -14.95
CA TYR A 4 -23.84 27.13 -15.00
C TYR A 4 -23.13 27.04 -16.36
N ASN A 5 -23.85 26.75 -17.45
CA ASN A 5 -23.26 26.57 -18.79
C ASN A 5 -21.99 25.69 -18.77
N TRP A 6 -22.17 24.51 -18.17
CA TRP A 6 -21.11 23.57 -17.81
C TRP A 6 -20.35 23.08 -19.06
N ASN A 7 -19.03 23.25 -19.08
CA ASN A 7 -18.15 22.76 -20.14
C ASN A 7 -17.11 21.80 -19.53
N ALA A 8 -17.10 20.56 -20.00
CA ALA A 8 -16.19 19.52 -19.51
C ALA A 8 -14.71 19.89 -19.74
N LEU A 9 -14.38 20.59 -20.82
CA LEU A 9 -13.03 21.05 -21.11
C LEU A 9 -12.59 22.10 -20.10
N ASP A 10 -13.43 23.09 -19.82
CA ASP A 10 -13.12 24.13 -18.84
C ASP A 10 -12.93 23.52 -17.44
N MET A 11 -13.70 22.49 -17.08
CA MET A 11 -13.47 21.75 -15.83
C MET A 11 -12.16 20.99 -15.80
N GLN A 12 -11.81 20.28 -16.87
CA GLN A 12 -10.52 19.59 -16.94
C GLN A 12 -9.35 20.58 -16.84
N MET A 13 -9.46 21.75 -17.49
CA MET A 13 -8.46 22.80 -17.37
C MET A 13 -8.37 23.35 -15.94
N ASN A 14 -9.50 23.62 -15.28
CA ASN A 14 -9.50 24.08 -13.89
C ASN A 14 -8.90 23.04 -12.93
N LEU A 15 -9.26 21.76 -13.11
CA LEU A 15 -8.66 20.66 -12.33
C LEU A 15 -7.15 20.56 -12.58
N ALA A 16 -6.69 20.65 -13.83
CA ALA A 16 -5.27 20.61 -14.16
C ALA A 16 -4.49 21.80 -13.57
N LEU A 17 -5.07 23.00 -13.52
CA LEU A 17 -4.46 24.18 -12.89
C LEU A 17 -4.33 24.02 -11.37
N ILE A 18 -5.33 23.40 -10.73
CA ILE A 18 -5.33 23.16 -9.28
C ILE A 18 -4.49 21.92 -8.92
N GLN A 19 -4.36 20.94 -9.83
CA GLN A 19 -3.67 19.67 -9.60
C GLN A 19 -2.26 19.84 -9.05
N GLY A 20 -1.49 20.82 -9.57
CA GLY A 20 -0.15 21.10 -9.08
C GLY A 20 -0.07 21.53 -7.61
N LEU A 21 -1.17 22.01 -7.02
CA LEU A 21 -1.28 22.26 -5.59
C LEU A 21 -1.38 20.96 -4.79
N TRP A 22 -2.10 19.95 -5.31
CA TRP A 22 -2.22 18.64 -4.69
C TRP A 22 -0.96 17.79 -4.85
N ASP A 23 -0.25 17.89 -5.97
CA ASP A 23 0.99 17.15 -6.18
C ASP A 23 2.04 17.45 -5.09
N ARG A 24 2.01 18.67 -4.53
CA ARG A 24 2.88 19.06 -3.39
C ARG A 24 2.53 18.36 -2.08
N ALA A 25 1.32 17.83 -1.95
CA ALA A 25 0.85 17.09 -0.78
C ALA A 25 0.80 15.57 -1.04
N GLU A 26 1.25 15.12 -2.21
CA GLU A 26 1.23 13.71 -2.57
C GLU A 26 2.21 12.89 -1.68
N PRO A 27 1.77 11.78 -1.06
CA PRO A 27 2.59 11.03 -0.08
C PRO A 27 3.88 10.41 -0.61
N THR A 28 3.90 9.96 -1.86
CA THR A 28 5.09 9.37 -2.52
C THR A 28 6.25 10.36 -2.55
N GLY A 29 5.97 11.65 -2.80
CA GLY A 29 6.98 12.73 -2.74
C GLY A 29 7.69 12.84 -1.38
N TYR A 30 7.02 12.41 -0.31
CA TYR A 30 7.52 12.44 1.06
C TYR A 30 8.12 11.11 1.56
N SER A 31 7.90 10.01 0.84
CA SER A 31 8.32 8.67 1.30
C SER A 31 9.84 8.57 1.53
N LYS A 32 10.65 9.28 0.74
CA LYS A 32 12.12 9.32 0.89
C LYS A 32 12.60 9.99 2.19
N TYR A 33 11.72 10.73 2.88
CA TYR A 33 12.03 11.41 4.13
C TYR A 33 11.65 10.61 5.38
N ILE A 34 11.08 9.41 5.22
CA ILE A 34 10.62 8.58 6.36
C ILE A 34 11.78 8.07 7.20
N ARG A 35 12.86 7.61 6.55
CA ARG A 35 13.92 6.84 7.21
C ARG A 35 15.27 7.56 7.26
N SER A 36 15.85 7.84 6.08
CA SER A 36 17.24 8.31 5.98
C SER A 36 17.37 9.82 5.78
N ASN A 37 16.75 10.37 4.73
CA ASN A 37 16.86 11.79 4.36
C ASN A 37 15.73 12.60 5.01
N ARG A 38 15.71 12.75 6.33
CA ARG A 38 14.55 13.22 7.10
C ARG A 38 14.28 14.72 6.98
N LEU A 39 13.03 15.12 7.19
CA LEU A 39 12.67 16.54 7.37
C LEU A 39 13.23 17.08 8.70
N PRO A 40 13.39 18.42 8.84
CA PRO A 40 13.87 19.02 10.08
C PRO A 40 13.01 18.64 11.30
N GLY A 41 13.67 18.19 12.37
CA GLY A 41 12.99 17.84 13.63
C GLY A 41 12.28 16.49 13.63
N THR A 42 12.43 15.65 12.59
CA THR A 42 11.77 14.34 12.50
C THR A 42 12.74 13.19 12.81
N PRO A 43 12.43 12.25 13.74
CA PRO A 43 13.25 11.04 13.97
C PRO A 43 13.17 10.08 12.77
N PRO A 44 14.10 9.10 12.65
CA PRO A 44 13.94 8.04 11.66
C PRO A 44 12.76 7.16 12.04
N HIS A 45 11.96 6.76 11.06
CA HIS A 45 10.84 5.85 11.22
C HIS A 45 11.09 4.56 10.46
N GLU A 46 10.64 3.46 11.05
CA GLU A 46 10.48 2.18 10.36
C GLU A 46 8.98 1.97 10.10
N VAL A 47 8.64 1.34 8.97
CA VAL A 47 7.25 1.17 8.55
C VAL A 47 6.88 -0.29 8.36
N LEU A 48 5.63 -0.63 8.67
CA LEU A 48 5.02 -1.90 8.29
C LEU A 48 3.92 -1.60 7.27
N ILE A 49 4.14 -1.99 6.02
CA ILE A 49 3.23 -1.75 4.89
C ILE A 49 2.39 -3.00 4.67
N GLN A 50 1.07 -2.89 4.80
CA GLN A 50 0.13 -3.97 4.49
C GLN A 50 -0.55 -3.67 3.17
N VAL A 51 -0.53 -4.63 2.26
CA VAL A 51 -1.03 -4.47 0.90
C VAL A 51 -2.09 -5.52 0.63
N SER A 52 -3.34 -5.12 0.48
CA SER A 52 -4.35 -6.02 -0.08
C SER A 52 -4.12 -6.15 -1.60
N LYS A 53 -3.89 -7.37 -2.09
CA LYS A 53 -3.70 -7.62 -3.53
C LYS A 53 -4.93 -7.18 -4.31
N ALA A 54 -4.71 -6.57 -5.47
CA ALA A 54 -5.77 -6.17 -6.40
C ALA A 54 -6.76 -5.14 -5.83
N ASP A 55 -6.28 -4.27 -4.94
CA ASP A 55 -6.98 -3.05 -4.51
C ASP A 55 -7.33 -2.17 -5.72
N HIS A 56 -8.63 -2.04 -5.97
CA HIS A 56 -9.19 -1.28 -7.06
C HIS A 56 -9.49 0.17 -6.70
N GLN A 57 -9.40 0.54 -5.41
CA GLN A 57 -9.41 1.93 -4.98
C GLN A 57 -8.01 2.56 -5.12
N VAL A 58 -6.96 1.80 -4.79
CA VAL A 58 -5.56 2.26 -4.82
C VAL A 58 -4.64 1.16 -5.37
N THR A 59 -3.98 1.43 -6.49
CA THR A 59 -3.06 0.46 -7.11
C THR A 59 -1.94 0.02 -6.16
N ASN A 60 -1.67 -1.30 -6.12
CA ASN A 60 -0.54 -1.86 -5.34
C ASN A 60 0.82 -1.28 -5.79
N LEU A 61 0.91 -0.76 -7.02
CA LEU A 61 2.11 -0.08 -7.49
C LEU A 61 2.49 1.11 -6.58
N GLY A 62 1.50 1.80 -6.00
CA GLY A 62 1.74 2.87 -5.03
C GLY A 62 2.49 2.37 -3.78
N ALA A 63 2.06 1.24 -3.21
CA ALA A 63 2.75 0.62 -2.08
C ALA A 63 4.17 0.17 -2.45
N HIS A 64 4.36 -0.37 -3.66
CA HIS A 64 5.69 -0.79 -4.12
C HIS A 64 6.63 0.41 -4.33
N ILE A 65 6.14 1.50 -4.92
CA ILE A 65 6.92 2.73 -5.07
C ILE A 65 7.27 3.29 -3.69
N MET A 66 6.33 3.33 -2.76
CA MET A 66 6.57 3.75 -1.38
C MET A 66 7.67 2.92 -0.73
N ALA A 67 7.57 1.58 -0.75
CA ALA A 67 8.55 0.67 -0.15
C ALA A 67 9.96 0.88 -0.72
N ARG A 68 10.08 0.95 -2.05
CA ARG A 68 11.38 1.19 -2.72
C ARG A 68 11.94 2.58 -2.42
N THR A 69 11.08 3.59 -2.31
CA THR A 69 11.48 4.98 -2.05
C THR A 69 11.93 5.20 -0.61
N ILE A 70 11.31 4.52 0.36
CA ILE A 70 11.75 4.52 1.77
C ILE A 70 13.14 3.89 1.90
N GLY A 71 13.36 2.78 1.20
CA GLY A 71 14.63 2.06 1.17
C GLY A 71 14.86 1.15 2.39
N GLY A 72 15.30 -0.08 2.13
CA GLY A 72 15.51 -1.12 3.14
C GLY A 72 14.21 -1.69 3.73
N VAL A 73 13.10 -1.55 3.02
CA VAL A 73 11.87 -2.30 3.27
C VAL A 73 12.03 -3.70 2.68
N VAL A 74 11.82 -4.74 3.49
CA VAL A 74 11.84 -6.14 3.04
C VAL A 74 10.42 -6.65 2.78
N ASN A 75 10.26 -7.61 1.88
CA ASN A 75 9.00 -8.34 1.68
C ASN A 75 9.01 -9.60 2.56
N LEU A 76 8.04 -9.74 3.45
CA LEU A 76 8.01 -10.84 4.41
C LEU A 76 7.56 -12.14 3.74
N ALA A 77 8.40 -13.16 3.83
CA ALA A 77 8.10 -14.49 3.37
C ALA A 77 7.29 -15.28 4.41
N PRO A 78 6.51 -16.27 3.95
CA PRO A 78 6.24 -16.61 2.55
C PRO A 78 5.39 -15.54 1.83
N THR A 79 5.71 -15.25 0.57
CA THR A 79 5.05 -14.19 -0.23
C THR A 79 3.98 -14.78 -1.14
N ILE A 80 2.91 -14.04 -1.41
CA ILE A 80 1.86 -14.45 -2.37
C ILE A 80 2.35 -14.38 -3.83
N ARG A 81 3.33 -13.51 -4.09
CA ARG A 81 3.97 -13.30 -5.40
C ARG A 81 5.30 -12.59 -5.25
N ASP A 82 6.12 -12.62 -6.29
CA ASP A 82 7.34 -11.83 -6.36
C ASP A 82 7.02 -10.34 -6.54
N VAL A 83 7.66 -9.49 -5.74
CA VAL A 83 7.61 -8.03 -5.89
C VAL A 83 9.00 -7.54 -6.25
N TRP A 84 9.15 -7.00 -7.46
CA TRP A 84 10.44 -6.56 -7.98
C TRP A 84 11.11 -5.54 -7.06
N GLY A 85 12.44 -5.63 -6.91
CA GLY A 85 13.24 -4.63 -6.23
C GLY A 85 13.04 -4.56 -4.71
N LEU A 86 12.43 -5.57 -4.08
CA LEU A 86 12.39 -5.75 -2.63
C LEU A 86 13.09 -7.05 -2.25
N GLU A 87 13.91 -7.01 -1.21
CA GLU A 87 14.52 -8.20 -0.62
C GLU A 87 13.45 -9.04 0.07
N VAL A 88 13.49 -10.36 -0.08
CA VAL A 88 12.55 -11.29 0.58
C VAL A 88 13.19 -11.87 1.84
N VAL A 89 12.54 -11.73 2.99
CA VAL A 89 13.04 -12.21 4.29
C VAL A 89 12.03 -13.11 4.96
N ALA A 90 12.47 -14.29 5.41
CA ALA A 90 11.66 -15.23 6.19
C ALA A 90 11.88 -15.05 7.70
N GLY A 91 10.82 -15.28 8.47
CA GLY A 91 10.84 -15.22 9.93
C GLY A 91 10.95 -13.80 10.48
N ARG A 92 11.52 -13.68 11.68
CA ARG A 92 11.59 -12.41 12.43
C ARG A 92 12.52 -11.41 11.75
N HIS A 93 11.98 -10.25 11.41
CA HIS A 93 12.71 -9.12 10.86
C HIS A 93 12.61 -7.90 11.77
N ARG A 94 13.72 -7.19 11.98
CA ARG A 94 13.75 -5.90 12.69
C ARG A 94 13.95 -4.77 11.70
N GLY A 95 12.99 -3.85 11.64
CA GLY A 95 13.00 -2.73 10.70
C GLY A 95 11.79 -2.76 9.76
N SER A 96 11.86 -1.96 8.71
CA SER A 96 10.75 -1.77 7.79
C SER A 96 10.44 -3.02 6.98
N ALA A 97 9.16 -3.34 6.87
CA ALA A 97 8.72 -4.51 6.13
C ALA A 97 7.40 -4.25 5.39
N MET A 98 7.14 -5.09 4.39
CA MET A 98 5.92 -5.14 3.62
C MET A 98 5.36 -6.56 3.65
N LEU A 99 4.04 -6.67 3.69
CA LEU A 99 3.30 -7.92 3.57
C LEU A 99 2.14 -7.70 2.57
N GLU A 100 2.01 -8.59 1.60
CA GLU A 100 0.84 -8.62 0.72
C GLU A 100 -0.10 -9.77 1.10
N ILE A 101 -1.40 -9.53 0.98
CA ILE A 101 -2.47 -10.47 1.34
C ILE A 101 -3.35 -10.70 0.11
N ASP A 102 -3.63 -11.95 -0.23
CA ASP A 102 -4.50 -12.34 -1.35
C ASP A 102 -5.90 -12.74 -0.88
N PHE A 103 -6.88 -11.86 -1.08
CA PHE A 103 -8.28 -12.18 -0.75
C PHE A 103 -9.03 -12.97 -1.84
N GLY A 104 -8.31 -13.50 -2.84
CA GLY A 104 -8.89 -14.25 -3.97
C GLY A 104 -9.38 -13.35 -5.11
N ASN A 105 -9.19 -12.04 -4.99
CA ASN A 105 -9.58 -11.07 -6.00
C ASN A 105 -8.79 -11.28 -7.31
N PRO A 106 -9.46 -11.18 -8.48
CA PRO A 106 -8.78 -11.26 -9.78
C PRO A 106 -7.71 -10.18 -9.94
N ASP A 107 -6.67 -10.49 -10.71
CA ASP A 107 -5.59 -9.54 -10.96
C ASP A 107 -6.07 -8.29 -11.71
N PRO A 108 -5.45 -7.12 -11.46
CA PRO A 108 -5.76 -5.91 -12.20
C PRO A 108 -5.59 -6.09 -13.72
N PRO A 109 -6.48 -5.50 -14.53
CA PRO A 109 -6.36 -5.56 -15.98
C PRO A 109 -5.08 -4.84 -16.44
N LEU A 110 -4.41 -5.41 -17.46
CA LEU A 110 -3.21 -4.82 -18.06
C LEU A 110 -3.52 -3.74 -19.11
N THR A 111 -4.78 -3.60 -19.49
CA THR A 111 -5.26 -2.62 -20.47
C THR A 111 -6.07 -1.52 -19.77
N ASN A 112 -6.33 -0.41 -20.47
CA ASN A 112 -7.13 0.71 -19.97
C ASN A 112 -8.64 0.39 -19.90
N ILE A 113 -8.99 -0.65 -19.16
CA ILE A 113 -10.35 -1.00 -18.77
C ILE A 113 -10.46 -0.85 -17.25
N PRO A 114 -11.65 -0.50 -16.72
CA PRO A 114 -11.87 -0.51 -15.29
C PRO A 114 -11.51 -1.86 -14.69
N HIS A 115 -11.06 -1.84 -13.43
CA HIS A 115 -10.93 -3.05 -12.64
C HIS A 115 -12.28 -3.76 -12.52
N TRP A 116 -12.31 -5.04 -12.14
CA TRP A 116 -13.57 -5.79 -11.99
C TRP A 116 -14.38 -5.15 -10.85
N GLY A 117 -15.22 -4.18 -11.14
CA GLY A 117 -16.23 -3.74 -10.19
C GLY A 117 -17.30 -4.82 -10.17
N ASP A 118 -17.61 -5.34 -8.98
CA ASP A 118 -18.94 -5.87 -8.57
C ASP A 118 -19.03 -7.38 -8.25
N ASP A 119 -18.06 -8.22 -8.61
CA ASP A 119 -18.19 -9.68 -8.39
C ASP A 119 -17.59 -10.19 -7.07
N MET A 120 -16.65 -9.46 -6.46
CA MET A 120 -15.98 -9.84 -5.21
C MET A 120 -15.95 -8.68 -4.21
N PRO A 121 -15.84 -8.95 -2.89
CA PRO A 121 -15.69 -7.90 -1.89
C PRO A 121 -14.46 -7.02 -2.17
N ASP A 122 -14.62 -5.73 -1.91
CA ASP A 122 -13.56 -4.75 -2.05
C ASP A 122 -12.40 -5.06 -1.10
N PRO A 123 -11.19 -5.35 -1.60
CA PRO A 123 -10.03 -5.65 -0.76
C PRO A 123 -9.47 -4.41 -0.04
N HIS A 124 -9.90 -3.20 -0.40
CA HIS A 124 -9.46 -1.98 0.27
C HIS A 124 -9.83 -2.00 1.76
N GLY A 125 -8.81 -1.89 2.62
CA GLY A 125 -8.98 -1.94 4.08
C GLY A 125 -9.12 -3.35 4.67
N ARG A 126 -9.35 -4.40 3.87
CA ARG A 126 -9.57 -5.77 4.36
C ARG A 126 -8.38 -6.38 5.08
N ALA A 127 -7.15 -5.93 4.82
CA ALA A 127 -5.97 -6.31 5.61
C ALA A 127 -6.18 -6.10 7.13
N THR A 128 -6.98 -5.09 7.51
CA THR A 128 -7.29 -4.78 8.91
C THR A 128 -8.32 -5.73 9.55
N GLU A 129 -8.99 -6.56 8.75
CA GLU A 129 -9.95 -7.57 9.21
C GLU A 129 -9.23 -8.80 9.80
N LEU A 130 -7.97 -9.05 9.42
CA LEU A 130 -7.17 -10.16 9.96
C LEU A 130 -6.80 -9.87 11.41
N ARG A 131 -7.26 -10.71 12.35
CA ARG A 131 -6.95 -10.55 13.79
C ARG A 131 -5.44 -10.56 14.05
N SER A 132 -4.72 -11.41 13.32
CA SER A 132 -3.28 -11.60 13.47
C SER A 132 -2.49 -10.34 13.09
N ILE A 133 -2.96 -9.59 12.09
CA ILE A 133 -2.36 -8.31 11.66
C ILE A 133 -2.39 -7.27 12.77
N GLY A 134 -3.49 -7.16 13.53
CA GLY A 134 -3.57 -6.24 14.67
C GLY A 134 -2.52 -6.54 15.75
N ALA A 135 -2.32 -7.81 16.08
CA ALA A 135 -1.29 -8.25 17.02
C ALA A 135 0.13 -7.98 16.48
N THR A 136 0.35 -8.24 15.20
CA THR A 136 1.62 -7.96 14.50
C THR A 136 1.96 -6.48 14.54
N LEU A 137 1.00 -5.59 14.28
CA LEU A 137 1.19 -4.14 14.42
C LEU A 137 1.55 -3.75 15.85
N GLY A 138 0.87 -4.30 16.85
CA GLY A 138 1.19 -4.07 18.26
C GLY A 138 2.63 -4.46 18.60
N SER A 139 3.07 -5.63 18.15
CA SER A 139 4.45 -6.12 18.32
C SER A 139 5.47 -5.22 17.63
N PHE A 140 5.18 -4.82 16.39
CA PHE A 140 6.02 -3.93 15.61
C PHE A 140 6.16 -2.55 16.28
N TYR A 141 5.07 -1.94 16.74
CA TYR A 141 5.12 -0.65 17.43
C TYR A 141 5.87 -0.72 18.77
N ALA A 142 5.73 -1.83 19.51
CA ALA A 142 6.40 -1.99 20.80
C ALA A 142 7.89 -2.34 20.66
N THR A 143 8.27 -3.09 19.63
CA THR A 143 9.60 -3.73 19.57
C THR A 143 10.40 -3.42 18.31
N GLY A 144 9.77 -2.91 17.26
CA GLY A 144 10.36 -2.75 15.92
C GLY A 144 10.60 -4.08 15.20
N VAL A 145 10.02 -5.19 15.67
CA VAL A 145 10.14 -6.52 15.07
C VAL A 145 8.81 -6.96 14.47
N VAL A 146 8.87 -7.58 13.31
CA VAL A 146 7.72 -8.09 12.56
C VAL A 146 8.06 -9.44 11.93
N GLU A 147 7.05 -10.28 11.75
CA GLU A 147 7.12 -11.53 10.97
C GLU A 147 5.79 -11.70 10.21
N ASN A 148 5.79 -12.52 9.15
CA ASN A 148 4.54 -12.90 8.50
C ASN A 148 3.71 -13.75 9.50
N PRO A 149 2.47 -13.33 9.84
CA PRO A 149 1.66 -14.03 10.84
C PRO A 149 0.78 -15.16 10.28
N CYS A 150 0.77 -15.36 8.96
CA CYS A 150 -0.12 -16.25 8.24
C CYS A 150 0.45 -17.68 8.15
N ASP A 151 -0.41 -18.69 7.96
CA ASP A 151 0.00 -20.09 7.76
C ASP A 151 0.39 -20.37 6.31
N GLY A 152 1.49 -19.76 5.88
CA GLY A 152 1.85 -19.70 4.46
C GLY A 152 1.74 -18.27 3.92
N PRO A 153 1.74 -18.11 2.59
CA PRO A 153 1.41 -16.81 1.98
C PRO A 153 0.06 -16.32 2.49
N CYS A 154 -0.03 -15.06 2.91
CA CYS A 154 -1.27 -14.55 3.50
C CYS A 154 -2.44 -14.55 2.51
N ASP A 155 -3.58 -15.05 2.94
CA ASP A 155 -4.79 -15.12 2.14
C ASP A 155 -6.07 -14.79 2.92
N ALA A 156 -7.23 -15.09 2.33
CA ALA A 156 -8.53 -14.85 2.95
C ALA A 156 -8.85 -15.81 4.11
N ASP A 157 -8.22 -16.98 4.18
CA ASP A 157 -8.50 -17.97 5.23
C ASP A 157 -7.88 -17.56 6.58
N ASP A 158 -6.90 -16.64 6.55
CA ASP A 158 -6.30 -15.99 7.73
C ASP A 158 -7.23 -14.97 8.43
N LEU A 159 -8.48 -14.80 7.95
CA LEU A 159 -9.49 -13.93 8.58
C LEU A 159 -10.07 -14.50 9.89
N LEU A 160 -9.83 -15.77 10.20
CA LEU A 160 -10.47 -16.52 11.29
C LEU A 160 -9.84 -16.28 12.68
#